data_AF-A0A9D8IQH3-F1
#
_entry.id   AF-A0A9D8IQH3-F1
#
_cell.length_a   1.000
_cell.length_b   1.000
_cell.length_c   1.000
_cell.angle_alpha   90.00
_cell.angle_beta   90.00
_cell.angle_gamma   90.00
#
_symmetry.space_group_name_H-M   'P 1'
#
loop_
_entity.id
_entity.type
_entity.pdbx_description
1 polymer ?
#
loop_
_entity_poly.entity_id
_entity_poly.type
_entity_poly.pdbx_seq_one_letter_code
_entity_poly.pdbx_strand_id
1 'polypeptide(L)'
;MTRKRTRLISTGSVIAWLATGAVLTVAVAWGCALWSSPAASEVVFVEEDGAWLRGVPADWPVSPSFVKRQSARGFIQEFQHHPVGDGYFVRHFDQYAWLAGWPMLALTGAANKVNDSAGGVFAAPGTLELVAAIEISFDPWMDRGNRVIPLLPIPIGFVVDTLFWGAIVAGATLLLRAFKRRCRIARGRCPGCGYELVGALRCPECGDQRAPVVGALAPAER
;
A
#
# COMPACT_ATOMS: atom_id res chain seq x y z
N MET A 1 -37.73 21.10 -20.61
CA MET A 1 -36.31 20.67 -20.64
C MET A 1 -35.71 20.77 -19.25
N THR A 2 -35.65 19.69 -18.49
CA THR A 2 -35.05 19.65 -17.14
C THR A 2 -33.54 19.50 -17.27
N ARG A 3 -32.78 20.56 -16.96
CA ARG A 3 -31.31 20.47 -16.82
C ARG A 3 -31.00 19.47 -15.72
N LYS A 4 -30.61 18.24 -16.09
CA LYS A 4 -29.94 17.32 -15.17
C LYS A 4 -28.73 18.06 -14.63
N ARG A 5 -28.80 18.55 -13.40
CA ARG A 5 -27.63 19.01 -12.66
C ARG A 5 -26.79 17.77 -12.38
N THR A 6 -25.95 17.38 -13.32
CA THR A 6 -24.83 16.49 -13.07
C THR A 6 -24.04 17.19 -11.97
N ARG A 7 -24.08 16.65 -10.74
CA ARG A 7 -23.23 17.17 -9.67
C ARG A 7 -21.81 16.87 -10.12
N LEU A 8 -21.16 17.86 -10.71
CA LEU A 8 -19.73 17.79 -10.99
C LEU A 8 -19.05 17.39 -9.70
N ILE A 9 -18.25 16.32 -9.76
CA ILE A 9 -17.36 15.94 -8.69
C ILE A 9 -16.46 17.16 -8.48
N SER A 10 -16.49 17.74 -7.27
CA SER A 10 -15.65 18.90 -7.00
C SER A 10 -14.19 18.48 -7.07
N THR A 11 -13.32 19.34 -7.62
CA THR A 11 -11.87 19.10 -7.66
C THR A 11 -11.33 18.74 -6.28
N GLY A 12 -11.85 19.36 -5.22
CA GLY A 12 -11.50 19.02 -3.83
C GLY A 12 -11.84 17.58 -3.42
N SER A 13 -12.93 16.99 -3.94
CA SER A 13 -13.24 15.58 -3.68
C SER A 13 -12.21 14.65 -4.33
N VAL A 14 -11.77 14.97 -5.55
CA VAL A 14 -10.76 14.18 -6.27
C VAL A 14 -9.42 14.22 -5.52
N ILE A 15 -8.98 15.41 -5.12
CA ILE A 15 -7.75 15.59 -4.34
C ILE A 15 -7.82 14.80 -3.03
N ALA A 16 -8.94 14.87 -2.30
CA ALA A 16 -9.14 14.13 -1.06
C ALA A 16 -9.07 12.61 -1.27
N TRP A 17 -9.65 12.09 -2.35
CA TRP A 17 -9.58 10.66 -2.67
C TRP A 17 -8.18 10.20 -3.05
N LEU A 18 -7.45 11.00 -3.83
CA LEU A 18 -6.05 10.70 -4.18
C LEU A 18 -5.13 10.74 -2.96
N ALA A 19 -5.29 11.74 -2.09
CA ALA A 19 -4.52 11.83 -0.84
C ALA A 19 -4.78 10.62 0.07
N THR A 20 -6.06 10.25 0.23
CA THR A 20 -6.43 9.03 0.97
C THR A 20 -5.83 7.78 0.30
N GLY A 21 -5.86 7.71 -1.03
CA GLY A 21 -5.25 6.62 -1.80
C GLY A 21 -3.76 6.48 -1.51
N ALA A 22 -3.00 7.58 -1.50
CA ALA A 22 -1.58 7.57 -1.21
C ALA A 22 -1.27 7.08 0.21
N VAL A 23 -2.05 7.51 1.20
CA VAL A 23 -1.93 7.03 2.59
C VAL A 23 -2.19 5.52 2.68
N LEU A 24 -3.22 5.02 1.98
CA LEU A 24 -3.51 3.59 1.93
C LEU A 24 -2.40 2.79 1.24
N THR A 25 -1.81 3.31 0.15
CA THR A 25 -0.66 2.69 -0.52
C THR A 25 0.50 2.46 0.45
N VAL A 26 0.87 3.48 1.21
CA VAL A 26 1.95 3.38 2.22
C VAL A 26 1.59 2.36 3.30
N ALA A 27 0.38 2.46 3.86
CA ALA A 27 -0.07 1.57 4.93
C ALA A 27 -0.12 0.10 4.48
N VAL A 28 -0.57 -0.17 3.25
CA VAL A 28 -0.61 -1.52 2.68
C VAL A 28 0.79 -2.06 2.42
N ALA A 29 1.70 -1.25 1.85
CA ALA A 29 3.09 -1.65 1.63
C ALA A 29 3.80 -1.98 2.96
N TRP A 30 3.62 -1.16 3.99
CA TRP A 30 4.13 -1.43 5.33
C TRP A 30 3.53 -2.69 5.93
N GLY A 31 2.23 -2.92 5.72
CA GLY A 31 1.60 -4.14 6.16
C GLY A 31 2.15 -5.38 5.46
N CYS A 32 2.37 -5.33 4.15
CA CYS A 32 3.04 -6.40 3.42
C CYS A 32 4.43 -6.69 4.01
N ALA A 33 5.24 -5.68 4.33
CA ALA A 33 6.56 -5.87 4.91
C ALA A 33 6.53 -6.49 6.33
N LEU A 34 5.58 -6.07 7.17
CA LEU A 34 5.48 -6.52 8.56
C LEU A 34 4.89 -7.93 8.69
N TRP A 35 3.88 -8.27 7.88
CA TRP A 35 3.12 -9.51 8.05
C TRP A 35 3.46 -10.61 7.06
N SER A 36 4.21 -10.32 5.99
CA SER A 36 4.69 -11.39 5.10
C SER A 36 5.73 -12.25 5.81
N SER A 37 5.53 -13.57 5.82
CA SER A 37 6.51 -14.50 6.38
C SER A 37 7.51 -14.93 5.31
N PRO A 38 8.81 -14.62 5.46
CA PRO A 38 9.84 -15.13 4.55
C PRO A 38 9.92 -16.67 4.61
N ALA A 39 9.53 -17.29 5.73
CA ALA A 39 9.55 -18.75 5.88
C ALA A 39 8.54 -19.48 4.98
N ALA A 40 7.49 -18.77 4.52
CA ALA A 40 6.51 -19.33 3.58
C ALA A 40 6.84 -19.02 2.11
N SER A 41 8.00 -18.40 1.84
CA SER A 41 8.38 -17.96 0.51
C SER A 41 9.16 -19.02 -0.28
N GLU A 42 9.01 -18.96 -1.60
CA GLU A 42 9.93 -19.61 -2.53
C GLU A 42 11.31 -18.96 -2.41
N VAL A 43 12.33 -19.77 -2.11
CA VAL A 43 13.72 -19.34 -2.07
C VAL A 43 14.35 -19.69 -3.39
N VAL A 44 14.69 -18.68 -4.18
CA VAL A 44 15.44 -18.86 -5.42
C VAL A 44 16.87 -18.42 -5.16
N PHE A 45 17.80 -19.35 -5.31
CA PHE A 45 19.23 -19.06 -5.36
C PHE A 45 19.59 -18.75 -6.80
N VAL A 46 20.13 -17.55 -7.02
CA VAL A 46 20.57 -17.13 -8.34
C VAL A 46 22.09 -17.05 -8.28
N GLU A 47 22.73 -18.05 -8.89
CA GLU A 47 24.17 -18.07 -9.10
C GLU A 47 24.46 -17.28 -10.39
N GLU A 48 24.36 -15.96 -10.28
CA GLU A 48 24.75 -15.03 -11.36
C GLU A 48 25.94 -14.19 -10.91
N ASP A 49 26.86 -13.95 -11.84
CA ASP A 49 27.86 -12.89 -11.78
C ASP A 49 27.17 -11.51 -11.87
N GLY A 50 26.43 -11.17 -10.81
CA GLY A 50 25.64 -9.94 -10.73
C GLY A 50 26.47 -8.75 -10.24
N ALA A 51 25.98 -7.54 -10.51
CA ALA A 51 26.42 -6.36 -9.78
C ALA A 51 25.63 -6.25 -8.46
N TRP A 52 26.18 -5.50 -7.50
CA TRP A 52 25.41 -5.11 -6.32
C TRP A 52 24.13 -4.36 -6.72
N LEU A 53 23.01 -4.63 -6.03
CA LEU A 53 21.70 -4.03 -6.33
C LEU A 53 21.71 -2.51 -6.30
N ARG A 54 22.53 -1.94 -5.43
CA ARG A 54 22.77 -0.50 -5.32
C ARG A 54 24.26 -0.22 -5.24
N GLY A 55 24.63 1.02 -5.51
CA GLY A 55 26.00 1.48 -5.29
C GLY A 55 26.46 1.15 -3.88
N VAL A 56 27.54 0.39 -3.79
CA VAL A 56 28.21 0.02 -2.55
C VAL A 56 29.45 0.88 -2.35
N PRO A 57 29.97 1.02 -1.12
CA PRO A 57 31.25 1.66 -0.87
C PRO A 57 32.39 1.07 -1.72
N ALA A 58 33.39 1.89 -2.03
CA ALA A 58 34.47 1.51 -2.95
C ALA A 58 35.40 0.40 -2.43
N ASP A 59 35.37 0.10 -1.12
CA ASP A 59 36.12 -1.00 -0.50
C ASP A 59 35.38 -2.34 -0.57
N TRP A 60 34.15 -2.38 -1.11
CA TRP A 60 33.41 -3.61 -1.31
C TRP A 60 33.95 -4.39 -2.52
N PRO A 61 33.78 -5.72 -2.53
CA PRO A 61 34.02 -6.55 -3.71
C PRO A 61 33.23 -6.05 -4.92
N VAL A 62 33.72 -6.33 -6.13
CA VAL A 62 33.08 -5.86 -7.38
C VAL A 62 31.67 -6.45 -7.56
N SER A 63 31.47 -7.70 -7.16
CA SER A 63 30.21 -8.44 -7.27
C SER A 63 29.94 -9.25 -6.01
N PRO A 64 28.67 -9.50 -5.65
CA PRO A 64 28.34 -10.50 -4.65
C PRO A 64 28.73 -11.92 -5.13
N SER A 65 29.14 -12.78 -4.20
CA SER A 65 29.39 -14.19 -4.49
C SER A 65 28.10 -15.01 -4.49
N PHE A 66 27.02 -14.45 -3.95
CA PHE A 66 25.78 -15.15 -3.72
C PHE A 66 24.59 -14.18 -3.69
N VAL A 67 23.51 -14.53 -4.38
CA VAL A 67 22.24 -13.80 -4.37
C VAL A 67 21.10 -14.74 -3.97
N LYS A 68 20.32 -14.32 -2.99
CA LYS A 68 19.12 -14.99 -2.53
C LYS A 68 17.93 -14.06 -2.66
N ARG A 69 16.91 -14.52 -3.38
CA ARG A 69 15.63 -13.82 -3.50
C ARG A 69 14.54 -14.60 -2.81
N GLN A 70 13.75 -13.89 -2.02
CA GLN A 70 12.58 -14.41 -1.30
C GLN A 70 11.37 -13.55 -1.65
N SER A 71 10.27 -14.18 -2.05
CA SER A 71 9.04 -13.48 -2.41
C SER A 71 7.83 -14.01 -1.67
N ALA A 72 7.04 -13.08 -1.14
CA ALA A 72 5.73 -13.33 -0.56
C ALA A 72 4.70 -12.39 -1.21
N ARG A 73 3.43 -12.52 -0.84
CA ARG A 73 2.37 -11.70 -1.43
C ARG A 73 2.57 -10.22 -1.09
N GLY A 74 2.93 -9.44 -2.11
CA GLY A 74 3.16 -8.00 -1.99
C GLY A 74 4.48 -7.64 -1.29
N PHE A 75 5.40 -8.58 -1.15
CA PHE A 75 6.69 -8.36 -0.52
C PHE A 75 7.79 -9.17 -1.21
N ILE A 76 8.91 -8.53 -1.51
CA ILE A 76 10.11 -9.18 -2.03
C ILE A 76 11.28 -8.73 -1.16
N GLN A 77 12.07 -9.70 -0.72
CA GLN A 77 13.35 -9.48 -0.08
C GLN A 77 14.43 -10.08 -0.96
N GLU A 78 15.46 -9.29 -1.24
CA GLU A 78 16.67 -9.74 -1.89
C GLU A 78 17.85 -9.56 -0.95
N PHE A 79 18.71 -10.56 -0.92
CA PHE A 79 19.89 -10.63 -0.08
C PHE A 79 21.09 -11.00 -0.95
N GLN A 80 22.11 -10.16 -0.92
CA GLN A 80 23.37 -10.37 -1.61
C GLN A 80 24.50 -10.48 -0.59
N HIS A 81 25.41 -11.41 -0.82
CA HIS A 81 26.49 -11.74 0.11
C HIS A 81 27.83 -11.86 -0.61
N HIS A 82 28.89 -11.39 0.02
CA HIS A 82 30.27 -11.70 -0.38
C HIS A 82 31.16 -11.87 0.86
N PRO A 83 31.77 -13.04 1.09
CA PRO A 83 32.78 -13.22 2.11
C PRO A 83 34.16 -12.85 1.57
N VAL A 84 34.93 -12.06 2.33
CA VAL A 84 36.35 -11.77 2.05
C VAL A 84 37.17 -12.21 3.24
N GLY A 85 38.16 -13.07 3.02
CA GLY A 85 38.95 -13.60 4.12
C GLY A 85 39.88 -14.75 3.74
N ASP A 86 40.72 -15.13 4.69
CA ASP A 86 41.67 -16.25 4.59
C ASP A 86 41.17 -17.53 5.27
N GLY A 87 39.89 -17.55 5.68
CA GLY A 87 39.24 -18.65 6.40
C GLY A 87 39.30 -18.54 7.92
N TYR A 88 40.22 -17.74 8.48
CA TYR A 88 40.28 -17.46 9.92
C TYR A 88 39.61 -16.13 10.27
N PHE A 89 39.80 -15.11 9.42
CA PHE A 89 39.08 -13.86 9.48
C PHE A 89 38.20 -13.75 8.25
N VAL A 90 36.89 -13.79 8.44
CA VAL A 90 35.94 -13.62 7.34
C VAL A 90 35.15 -12.35 7.56
N ARG A 91 35.39 -11.37 6.71
CA ARG A 91 34.58 -10.16 6.60
C ARG A 91 33.43 -10.45 5.64
N HIS A 92 32.21 -10.32 6.12
CA HIS A 92 31.01 -10.53 5.32
C HIS A 92 30.44 -9.19 4.89
N PHE A 93 30.27 -9.02 3.59
CA PHE A 93 29.59 -7.89 2.99
C PHE A 93 28.19 -8.35 2.58
N ASP A 94 27.19 -7.78 3.24
CA ASP A 94 25.78 -8.14 3.08
C ASP A 94 25.01 -6.92 2.57
N GLN A 95 24.31 -7.07 1.44
CA GLN A 95 23.34 -6.06 0.99
C GLN A 95 21.94 -6.66 0.99
N TYR A 96 21.02 -5.94 1.62
CA TYR A 96 19.59 -6.27 1.66
C TYR A 96 18.82 -5.26 0.83
N ALA A 97 17.85 -5.73 0.07
CA ALA A 97 16.85 -4.89 -0.57
C ALA A 97 15.45 -5.43 -0.25
N TRP A 98 14.53 -4.50 0.01
CA TRP A 98 13.13 -4.79 0.26
C TRP A 98 12.27 -4.04 -0.75
N LEU A 99 11.27 -4.73 -1.28
CA LEU A 99 10.22 -4.14 -2.09
C LEU A 99 8.88 -4.55 -1.49
N ALA A 100 7.97 -3.60 -1.30
CA ALA A 100 6.66 -3.86 -0.72
C ALA A 100 5.56 -3.06 -1.40
N GLY A 101 4.37 -3.65 -1.50
CA GLY A 101 3.17 -3.00 -2.05
C GLY A 101 2.17 -3.99 -2.61
N TRP A 102 0.92 -3.53 -2.77
CA TRP A 102 -0.13 -4.28 -3.42
C TRP A 102 -1.22 -3.32 -3.93
N PRO A 103 -1.72 -3.47 -5.17
CA PRO A 103 -1.44 -4.56 -6.11
C PRO A 103 -0.06 -4.56 -6.79
N MET A 104 0.63 -3.42 -6.87
CA MET A 104 2.00 -3.33 -7.38
C MET A 104 2.99 -3.04 -6.26
N LEU A 105 4.28 -3.30 -6.49
CA LEU A 105 5.33 -2.89 -5.55
C LEU A 105 5.44 -1.36 -5.57
N ALA A 106 5.20 -0.73 -4.43
CA ALA A 106 5.06 0.72 -4.32
C ALA A 106 6.19 1.38 -3.53
N LEU A 107 6.84 0.64 -2.62
CA LEU A 107 7.94 1.12 -1.79
C LEU A 107 9.16 0.21 -1.91
N THR A 108 10.36 0.80 -1.81
CA THR A 108 11.64 0.12 -1.74
C THR A 108 12.52 0.66 -0.62
N GLY A 109 13.37 -0.19 -0.06
CA GLY A 109 14.39 0.17 0.91
C GLY A 109 15.60 -0.75 0.72
N ALA A 110 16.75 -0.34 1.24
CA ALA A 110 17.94 -1.18 1.24
C ALA A 110 18.71 -1.02 2.56
N ALA A 111 19.59 -1.97 2.86
CA ALA A 111 20.56 -1.84 3.91
C ALA A 111 21.86 -2.51 3.52
N ASN A 112 22.96 -1.90 3.92
CA ASN A 112 24.29 -2.49 3.82
C ASN A 112 24.69 -2.94 5.23
N LYS A 113 25.28 -4.12 5.34
CA LYS A 113 25.78 -4.64 6.60
C LYS A 113 27.17 -5.22 6.38
N VAL A 114 28.11 -4.83 7.21
CA VAL A 114 29.45 -5.40 7.23
C VAL A 114 29.65 -6.08 8.57
N ASN A 115 29.92 -7.39 8.55
CA ASN A 115 30.19 -8.18 9.75
C ASN A 115 31.63 -8.69 9.70
N ASP A 116 32.42 -8.39 10.72
CA ASP A 116 33.76 -8.95 10.87
C ASP A 116 33.67 -10.18 11.79
N SER A 117 33.80 -11.37 11.20
CA SER A 117 33.85 -12.64 11.92
C SER A 117 35.32 -12.99 12.21
N ALA A 118 35.80 -12.65 13.40
CA ALA A 118 37.12 -13.06 13.86
C ALA A 118 37.07 -14.47 14.47
N GLY A 119 37.02 -15.53 13.65
CA GLY A 119 37.30 -16.94 13.99
C GLY A 119 36.75 -17.54 15.31
N GLY A 120 35.82 -16.88 15.98
CA GLY A 120 35.55 -17.04 17.39
C GLY A 120 34.18 -16.50 17.76
N VAL A 121 33.61 -17.08 18.82
CA VAL A 121 32.19 -17.06 19.23
C VAL A 121 31.59 -15.65 19.48
N PHE A 122 32.38 -14.58 19.37
CA PHE A 122 31.94 -13.20 19.58
C PHE A 122 32.24 -12.34 18.35
N ALA A 123 31.40 -12.43 17.32
CA ALA A 123 31.40 -11.42 16.26
C ALA A 123 30.99 -10.07 16.88
N ALA A 124 31.79 -9.03 16.64
CA ALA A 124 31.37 -7.67 16.98
C ALA A 124 30.08 -7.35 16.21
N PRO A 125 29.12 -6.61 16.82
CA PRO A 125 27.91 -6.22 16.11
C PRO A 125 28.31 -5.42 14.87
N GLY A 126 28.01 -5.97 13.69
CA GLY A 126 28.31 -5.30 12.42
C GLY A 126 27.60 -3.96 12.31
N THR A 127 28.16 -3.05 11.53
CA THR A 127 27.52 -1.77 11.23
C THR A 127 26.41 -2.00 10.20
N LEU A 128 25.16 -1.74 10.58
CA LEU A 128 24.02 -1.72 9.68
C LEU A 128 23.76 -0.29 9.20
N GLU A 129 23.96 -0.04 7.92
CA GLU A 129 23.63 1.22 7.27
C GLU A 129 22.28 1.08 6.55
N LEU A 130 21.23 1.69 7.11
CA LEU A 130 19.89 1.70 6.52
C LEU A 130 19.79 2.80 5.45
N VAL A 131 19.41 2.42 4.23
CA VAL A 131 19.21 3.33 3.09
C VAL A 131 17.73 3.35 2.72
N ALA A 132 17.04 4.41 3.16
CA ALA A 132 15.60 4.59 2.96
C ALA A 132 14.76 3.42 3.51
N ALA A 133 15.11 2.97 4.71
CA ALA A 133 14.45 1.90 5.42
C ALA A 133 14.48 2.15 6.94
N ILE A 134 13.48 1.63 7.66
CA ILE A 134 13.45 1.68 9.13
C ILE A 134 13.40 0.25 9.65
N GLU A 135 14.33 -0.08 10.53
CA GLU A 135 14.29 -1.32 11.29
C GLU A 135 13.31 -1.19 12.46
N ILE A 136 12.41 -2.16 12.55
CA ILE A 136 11.47 -2.33 13.65
C ILE A 136 11.84 -3.64 14.34
N SER A 137 12.44 -3.49 15.51
CA SER A 137 12.64 -4.59 16.44
C SER A 137 11.33 -4.86 17.16
N PHE A 138 10.74 -6.03 16.91
CA PHE A 138 9.67 -6.54 17.77
C PHE A 138 10.30 -7.21 18.99
N ASP A 139 9.56 -7.19 20.10
CA ASP A 139 9.94 -7.72 21.41
C ASP A 139 10.69 -9.07 21.29
N PRO A 140 11.87 -9.25 21.93
CA PRO A 140 12.70 -10.46 21.80
C PRO A 140 11.97 -11.79 22.06
N TRP A 141 10.87 -11.76 22.80
CA TRP A 141 10.03 -12.94 23.08
C TRP A 141 9.25 -13.44 21.86
N MET A 142 9.09 -12.62 20.81
CA MET A 142 8.51 -13.01 19.54
C MET A 142 9.63 -13.21 18.53
N ASP A 143 9.98 -14.47 18.28
CA ASP A 143 11.04 -14.98 17.40
C ASP A 143 10.82 -14.66 15.89
N ARG A 144 10.30 -13.47 15.57
CA ARG A 144 9.87 -13.06 14.23
C ARG A 144 10.95 -12.35 13.42
N GLY A 145 12.16 -12.26 13.96
CA GLY A 145 13.30 -11.54 13.40
C GLY A 145 13.07 -10.03 13.32
N ASN A 146 14.14 -9.28 13.11
CA ASN A 146 14.04 -7.84 12.83
C ASN A 146 13.29 -7.62 11.52
N ARG A 147 12.31 -6.70 11.54
CA ARG A 147 11.51 -6.35 10.38
C ARG A 147 11.95 -5.01 9.85
N VAL A 148 11.93 -4.85 8.54
CA VAL A 148 12.36 -3.61 7.90
C VAL A 148 11.23 -3.06 7.05
N ILE A 149 10.93 -1.79 7.25
CA ILE A 149 9.92 -1.06 6.49
C ILE A 149 10.60 -0.21 5.42
N PRO A 150 10.27 -0.39 4.12
CA PRO A 150 10.78 0.46 3.05
C PRO A 150 10.14 1.85 3.07
N LEU A 151 10.92 2.88 2.75
CA LEU A 151 10.47 4.29 2.77
C LEU A 151 10.46 4.97 1.40
N LEU A 152 11.23 4.47 0.42
CA LEU A 152 11.39 5.15 -0.85
C LEU A 152 10.27 4.74 -1.83
N PRO A 153 9.51 5.67 -2.42
CA PRO A 153 8.49 5.31 -3.39
C PRO A 153 9.11 4.81 -4.70
N ILE A 154 8.58 3.71 -5.22
CA ILE A 154 8.80 3.24 -6.59
C ILE A 154 7.81 4.02 -7.47
N PRO A 155 8.25 4.99 -8.31
CA PRO A 155 7.36 6.01 -8.86
C PRO A 155 6.13 5.45 -9.58
N ILE A 156 6.33 4.45 -10.44
CA ILE A 156 5.25 3.85 -11.23
C ILE A 156 4.31 3.05 -10.33
N GLY A 157 4.84 2.16 -9.48
CA GLY A 157 4.02 1.34 -8.59
C GLY A 157 3.24 2.17 -7.58
N PHE A 158 3.86 3.23 -7.03
CA PHE A 158 3.23 4.14 -6.10
C PHE A 158 2.05 4.91 -6.73
N VAL A 159 2.21 5.40 -7.97
CA VAL A 159 1.14 6.08 -8.70
C VAL A 159 -0.02 5.12 -8.98
N VAL A 160 0.27 3.91 -9.46
CA VAL A 160 -0.77 2.91 -9.77
C VAL A 160 -1.55 2.51 -8.52
N ASP A 161 -0.87 2.17 -7.42
CA ASP A 161 -1.52 1.79 -6.17
C ASP A 161 -2.33 2.96 -5.59
N THR A 162 -1.81 4.19 -5.68
CA THR A 162 -2.53 5.40 -5.23
C THR A 162 -3.82 5.62 -6.00
N LEU A 163 -3.78 5.46 -7.33
CA LEU A 163 -4.98 5.55 -8.17
C LEU A 163 -5.96 4.42 -7.87
N PHE A 164 -5.46 3.20 -7.66
CA PHE A 164 -6.27 2.03 -7.33
C PHE A 164 -7.02 2.21 -6.00
N TRP A 165 -6.30 2.53 -4.92
CA TRP A 165 -6.90 2.74 -3.60
C TRP A 165 -7.78 4.00 -3.57
N GLY A 166 -7.37 5.07 -4.26
CA GLY A 166 -8.19 6.28 -4.43
C GLY A 166 -9.50 6.00 -5.15
N ALA A 167 -9.48 5.17 -6.20
CA ALA A 167 -10.68 4.75 -6.93
C ALA A 167 -11.62 3.89 -6.07
N ILE A 168 -11.08 3.00 -5.22
CA ILE A 168 -11.89 2.21 -4.27
C ILE A 168 -12.60 3.13 -3.28
N VAL A 169 -11.88 4.09 -2.68
CA VAL A 169 -12.46 5.06 -1.74
C VAL A 169 -13.51 5.94 -2.42
N ALA A 170 -13.22 6.44 -3.62
CA ALA A 170 -14.18 7.20 -4.42
C ALA A 170 -15.44 6.36 -4.72
N GLY A 171 -15.28 5.13 -5.18
CA GLY A 171 -16.38 4.19 -5.43
C GLY A 171 -17.23 3.92 -4.20
N ALA A 172 -16.61 3.63 -3.06
CA ALA A 172 -17.31 3.40 -1.80
C ALA A 172 -18.12 4.64 -1.35
N THR A 173 -17.52 5.84 -1.41
CA THR A 173 -18.23 7.07 -1.02
C THR A 173 -19.39 7.41 -1.96
N LEU A 174 -19.23 7.19 -3.27
CA LEU A 174 -20.29 7.37 -4.26
C LEU A 174 -21.41 6.34 -4.08
N LEU A 175 -21.07 5.08 -3.80
CA LEU A 175 -22.03 4.01 -3.55
C LEU A 175 -22.85 4.29 -2.29
N LEU A 176 -22.21 4.69 -1.18
CA LEU A 176 -22.91 5.08 0.04
C LEU A 176 -23.85 6.28 -0.18
N ARG A 177 -23.42 7.27 -0.97
CA ARG A 177 -24.28 8.41 -1.35
C ARG A 177 -25.47 7.96 -2.20
N ALA A 178 -25.26 7.10 -3.18
CA ALA A 178 -26.32 6.55 -4.01
C ALA A 178 -27.31 5.71 -3.19
N PHE A 179 -26.81 4.88 -2.28
CA PHE A 179 -27.61 4.06 -1.39
C PHE A 179 -28.47 4.92 -0.46
N LYS A 180 -27.86 5.88 0.25
CA LYS A 180 -28.60 6.85 1.10
C LYS A 180 -29.67 7.59 0.30
N ARG A 181 -29.35 8.00 -0.94
CA ARG A 181 -30.32 8.65 -1.84
C ARG A 181 -31.50 7.73 -2.16
N ARG A 182 -31.26 6.47 -2.52
CA ARG A 182 -32.32 5.48 -2.79
C ARG A 182 -33.18 5.22 -1.56
N CYS A 183 -32.58 5.02 -0.38
CA CYS A 183 -33.32 4.81 0.86
C CYS A 183 -34.21 6.01 1.23
N ARG A 184 -33.73 7.25 1.02
CA ARG A 184 -34.56 8.45 1.25
C ARG A 184 -35.76 8.49 0.32
N ILE A 185 -35.57 8.20 -0.97
CA ILE A 185 -36.66 8.16 -1.95
C ILE A 185 -37.68 7.08 -1.58
N ALA A 186 -37.21 5.88 -1.19
CA ALA A 186 -38.06 4.77 -0.78
C ALA A 186 -38.91 5.11 0.47
N ARG A 187 -38.39 5.93 1.39
CA ARG A 187 -39.13 6.42 2.57
C ARG A 187 -39.96 7.68 2.33
N GLY A 188 -40.13 8.09 1.07
CA GLY A 188 -40.90 9.29 0.76
C GLY A 188 -40.23 10.61 1.14
N ARG A 189 -38.91 10.63 1.38
CA ARG A 189 -38.14 11.83 1.75
C ARG A 189 -37.34 12.38 0.58
N CYS A 190 -37.02 13.67 0.64
CA CYS A 190 -36.22 14.35 -0.36
C CYS A 190 -34.80 13.76 -0.43
N PRO A 191 -34.28 13.41 -1.63
CA PRO A 191 -32.94 12.87 -1.78
C PRO A 191 -31.84 13.86 -1.35
N GLY A 192 -32.08 15.17 -1.50
CA GLY A 192 -31.15 16.25 -1.15
C GLY A 192 -31.05 16.48 0.36
N CYS A 193 -32.06 17.13 0.94
CA CYS A 193 -32.05 17.53 2.36
C CYS A 193 -32.64 16.48 3.32
N GLY A 194 -33.41 15.50 2.84
CA GLY A 194 -34.08 14.51 3.70
C GLY A 194 -35.44 14.94 4.26
N TYR A 195 -35.98 16.10 3.84
CA TYR A 195 -37.32 16.57 4.21
C TYR A 195 -38.42 15.61 3.72
N GLU A 196 -39.50 15.45 4.49
CA GLU A 196 -40.62 14.57 4.12
C GLU A 196 -41.46 15.15 2.97
N LEU A 197 -41.70 14.37 1.91
CA LEU A 197 -42.37 14.86 0.68
C LEU A 197 -43.81 14.36 0.53
N VAL A 198 -44.48 14.00 1.63
CA VAL A 198 -45.89 13.59 1.58
C VAL A 198 -46.73 14.81 1.17
N GLY A 199 -47.47 14.70 0.07
CA GLY A 199 -48.32 15.79 -0.46
C GLY A 199 -47.60 16.95 -1.16
N ALA A 200 -46.26 17.00 -1.17
CA ALA A 200 -45.50 18.09 -1.78
C ALA A 200 -44.90 17.72 -3.15
N LEU A 201 -45.18 18.53 -4.18
CA LEU A 201 -44.58 18.39 -5.53
C LEU A 201 -43.11 18.86 -5.58
N ARG A 202 -42.74 19.77 -4.67
CA ARG A 202 -41.40 20.36 -4.58
C ARG A 202 -40.95 20.39 -3.13
N CYS A 203 -39.69 20.09 -2.87
CA CYS A 203 -39.12 20.19 -1.53
C CYS A 203 -39.07 21.66 -1.07
N PRO A 204 -39.66 22.02 0.09
CA PRO A 204 -39.65 23.41 0.56
C PRO A 204 -38.25 23.92 0.94
N GLU A 205 -37.38 23.03 1.44
CA GLU A 205 -36.02 23.39 1.88
C GLU A 205 -35.04 23.61 0.72
N CYS A 206 -34.87 22.58 -0.13
CA CYS A 206 -33.84 22.61 -1.18
C CYS A 206 -34.39 22.94 -2.57
N GLY A 207 -35.70 23.02 -2.72
CA GLY A 207 -36.34 23.32 -4.01
C GLY A 207 -36.26 22.19 -5.05
N ASP A 208 -35.78 20.99 -4.71
CA ASP A 208 -35.76 19.85 -5.63
C ASP A 208 -37.20 19.44 -6.01
N GLN A 209 -37.47 19.35 -7.32
CA GLN A 209 -38.75 18.88 -7.85
C GLN A 209 -38.79 17.35 -7.81
N ARG A 210 -39.89 16.79 -7.31
CA ARG A 210 -40.12 15.35 -7.38
C ARG A 210 -40.47 15.00 -8.82
N ALA A 211 -39.86 13.95 -9.37
CA ALA A 211 -40.45 13.33 -10.55
C ALA A 211 -41.85 12.85 -10.13
N PRO A 212 -42.91 13.17 -10.88
CA PRO A 212 -44.24 12.65 -10.57
C PRO A 212 -44.14 11.12 -10.51
N VAL A 213 -44.67 10.51 -9.44
CA VAL A 213 -44.73 9.05 -9.33
C VAL A 213 -45.80 8.59 -10.32
N VAL A 214 -45.38 8.41 -11.58
CA VAL A 214 -46.22 7.82 -12.63
C VAL A 214 -46.42 6.36 -12.25
N GLY A 215 -47.43 6.06 -11.44
CA GLY A 215 -47.65 4.70 -10.94
C GLY A 215 -48.31 4.54 -9.58
N ALA A 216 -48.68 5.63 -8.88
CA ALA A 216 -49.75 5.51 -7.88
C ALA A 216 -51.06 5.27 -8.67
N LEU A 217 -51.25 4.03 -9.12
CA LEU A 217 -52.52 3.53 -9.61
C LEU A 217 -53.56 3.96 -8.58
N ALA A 218 -54.53 4.75 -9.01
CA ALA A 218 -55.68 5.07 -8.20
C ALA A 218 -56.19 3.75 -7.60
N PRO A 219 -56.46 3.68 -6.28
CA PRO A 219 -57.06 2.49 -5.71
C PRO A 219 -58.31 2.18 -6.54
N ALA A 220 -58.37 0.98 -7.13
CA ALA A 220 -59.50 0.55 -7.91
C ALA A 220 -60.75 0.66 -7.02
N GLU A 221 -61.66 1.58 -7.37
CA GLU A 221 -62.94 1.73 -6.69
C GLU A 221 -63.66 0.37 -6.74
N ARG A 222 -64.00 -0.17 -5.57
CA ARG A 222 -64.89 -1.33 -5.40
C ARG A 222 -66.19 -0.85 -4.82
#